data_AF-A0A0M3INJ2-F1
#
_entry.id   AF-A0A0M3INJ2-F1
#
_cell.length_a   1.000
_cell.length_b   1.000
_cell.length_c   1.000
_cell.angle_alpha   90.00
_cell.angle_beta   90.00
_cell.angle_gamma   90.00
#
_symmetry.space_group_name_H-M   'P 1'
#
loop_
_entity.id
_entity.type
_entity.pdbx_description
1 polymer ?
#
loop_
_entity_poly.entity_id
_entity_poly.type
_entity_poly.pdbx_seq_one_letter_code
_entity_poly.pdbx_strand_id
1 'polypeptide(L)' 'MIVRFLMGCGQGVLVPCMSVLIAQWFPPHEKSTAVAIATAGNQLSIIFAMFFTAELCQVPIFDGWPTAFYLHGEFI' A
#
# COMPACT_ATOMS: atom_id res chain seq x y z
N MET A 1 19.43 6.40 -0.24
CA MET A 1 18.70 7.69 -0.13
C MET A 1 17.77 7.94 -1.32
N ILE A 2 18.23 7.82 -2.57
CA ILE A 2 17.39 8.06 -3.77
C ILE A 2 16.13 7.19 -3.80
N VAL A 3 16.23 5.90 -3.47
CA VAL A 3 15.09 4.96 -3.46
C VAL A 3 13.99 5.38 -2.47
N ARG A 4 14.37 5.95 -1.32
CA ARG A 4 13.43 6.44 -0.30
C ARG A 4 12.73 7.72 -0.75
N PHE A 5 13.44 8.59 -1.46
CA PHE A 5 12.86 9.78 -2.07
C PHE A 5 11.83 9.41 -3.14
N LEU A 6 12.17 8.48 -4.05
CA LEU A 6 11.26 8.00 -5.09
C LEU A 6 10.01 7.33 -4.51
N MET A 7 10.17 6.51 -3.47
CA MET A 7 9.04 5.89 -2.76
C MET A 7 8.12 6.95 -2.13
N GLY A 8 8.70 7.98 -1.51
CA GLY A 8 7.94 9.11 -0.95
C GLY A 8 7.19 9.91 -2.02
N CYS A 9 7.82 10.18 -3.16
CA CYS A 9 7.17 10.85 -4.29
C CYS A 9 6.02 10.02 -4.85
N GLY A 10 6.21 8.70 -5.05
CA GLY A 10 5.17 7.81 -5.55
C GLY A 10 3.95 7.76 -4.61
N GLN A 11 4.19 7.57 -3.31
CA GLN A 11 3.13 7.53 -2.30
C GLN A 11 2.36 8.87 -2.20
N GLY A 12 3.05 10.00 -2.32
CA GLY A 12 2.41 11.33 -2.28
C GLY A 12 1.43 11.60 -3.43
N VAL A 13 1.61 10.95 -4.58
CA VAL A 13 0.75 11.12 -5.77
C VAL A 13 -0.47 10.19 -5.74
N LEU A 14 -0.43 9.08 -5.00
CA LEU A 14 -1.54 8.12 -4.96
C LEU A 14 -2.83 8.73 -4.38
N VAL A 15 -2.74 9.50 -3.30
CA VAL A 15 -3.90 10.11 -2.62
C VAL A 15 -4.71 11.05 -3.53
N PRO A 16 -4.10 12.03 -4.24
CA PRO A 16 -4.84 12.87 -5.17
C PRO A 16 -5.36 12.09 -6.39
N CYS A 17 -4.60 11.14 -6.93
CA CYS A 17 -5.05 10.30 -8.05
C CYS A 17 -6.29 9.47 -7.69
N MET A 18 -6.30 8.84 -6.53
CA MET A 18 -7.46 8.09 -6.04
C MET A 18 -8.69 8.99 -5.87
N SER A 19 -8.50 10.20 -5.36
CA SER A 19 -9.58 11.17 -5.17
C SER A 19 -10.21 11.60 -6.50
N VAL A 20 -9.40 11.76 -7.56
CA VAL A 20 -9.88 12.08 -8.92
C VAL A 20 -10.58 10.90 -9.57
N LEU A 21 -10.00 9.69 -9.48
CA LEU A 21 -10.60 8.47 -10.02
C LEU A 21 -11.99 8.21 -9.42
N ILE A 22 -12.12 8.27 -8.10
CA ILE A 22 -13.39 8.06 -7.42
C ILE A 22 -14.41 9.16 -7.80
N ALA A 23 -13.96 10.41 -7.98
CA ALA A 23 -14.82 11.51 -8.38
C ALA A 23 -15.32 11.44 -9.83
N GLN A 24 -14.58 10.78 -10.72
CA GLN A 24 -14.97 10.61 -12.14
C GLN A 24 -15.81 9.35 -12.37
N TRP A 25 -15.61 8.31 -11.56
CA TRP A 25 -16.23 7.00 -11.79
C TRP A 25 -17.54 6.78 -11.01
N PHE A 26 -17.72 7.46 -9.86
CA PHE A 26 -18.91 7.26 -9.01
C PHE A 26 -19.79 8.52 -8.90
N PRO A 27 -21.13 8.37 -8.97
CA PRO A 27 -22.06 9.47 -8.71
C PRO A 27 -21.96 9.98 -7.27
N PRO A 28 -22.25 11.27 -7.02
CA PRO A 28 -21.95 11.95 -5.75
C PRO A 28 -22.59 11.32 -4.50
N HIS A 29 -23.69 10.59 -4.67
CA HIS A 29 -24.36 9.83 -3.61
C HIS A 29 -23.53 8.64 -3.10
N GLU A 30 -22.83 7.91 -3.99
CA GLU A 30 -22.10 6.69 -3.64
C GLU A 30 -20.61 6.93 -3.41
N LYS A 31 -20.13 8.13 -3.75
CA LYS A 31 -18.74 8.57 -3.57
C LYS A 31 -18.23 8.34 -2.15
N SER A 32 -19.04 8.63 -1.13
CA SER A 32 -18.63 8.46 0.27
C SER A 32 -18.35 6.99 0.61
N THR A 33 -19.21 6.08 0.14
CA THR A 33 -19.05 4.64 0.31
C THR A 33 -17.82 4.11 -0.44
N ALA A 34 -17.58 4.59 -1.67
CA ALA A 34 -16.40 4.22 -2.45
C ALA A 34 -15.09 4.67 -1.76
N VAL A 35 -15.06 5.90 -1.20
CA VAL A 35 -13.91 6.38 -0.41
C VAL A 35 -13.73 5.56 0.87
N ALA A 36 -14.82 5.20 1.56
CA ALA A 36 -14.77 4.37 2.75
C ALA A 36 -14.18 2.98 2.44
N ILE A 37 -14.61 2.33 1.35
CA ILE A 37 -14.06 1.04 0.91
C ILE A 37 -12.57 1.17 0.54
N ALA A 38 -12.19 2.22 -0.19
CA ALA A 38 -10.78 2.46 -0.55
C ALA A 38 -9.90 2.65 0.69
N THR A 39 -10.39 3.39 1.69
CA THR A 39 -9.67 3.62 2.95
C THR A 39 -9.59 2.33 3.77
N ALA A 40 -10.68 1.57 3.86
CA ALA A 40 -10.68 0.26 4.52
C ALA A 40 -9.71 -0.72 3.86
N GLY A 41 -9.67 -0.74 2.52
CA GLY A 41 -8.71 -1.54 1.75
C GLY A 41 -7.26 -1.15 2.04
N ASN A 42 -6.96 0.15 2.17
CA ASN A 42 -5.64 0.61 2.57
C ASN A 42 -5.25 0.18 3.99
N GLN A 43 -6.18 0.23 4.94
CA GLN A 43 -5.91 -0.24 6.30
C GLN A 43 -5.70 -1.75 6.34
N LEU A 44 -6.49 -2.51 5.59
CA LEU A 44 -6.33 -3.96 5.46
C LEU A 44 -4.97 -4.32 4.85
N SER A 45 -4.54 -3.64 3.79
CA SER A 45 -3.24 -3.92 3.17
C SER A 45 -2.08 -3.68 4.14
N ILE A 46 -2.15 -2.65 4.97
CA ILE A 46 -1.15 -2.39 6.03
C ILE A 46 -1.10 -3.54 7.03
N ILE A 47 -2.26 -4.04 7.48
CA ILE A 47 -2.32 -5.16 8.43
C ILE A 47 -1.68 -6.42 7.81
N PHE A 48 -2.03 -6.74 6.57
CA PHE A 48 -1.43 -7.88 5.86
C PHE A 48 0.08 -7.68 5.67
N ALA A 49 0.52 -6.51 5.20
CA ALA A 49 1.93 -6.20 4.99
C ALA A 49 2.74 -6.33 6.29
N MET A 50 2.22 -5.82 7.41
CA MET A 50 2.85 -5.96 8.72
C MET A 50 2.91 -7.41 9.18
N PHE A 51 1.83 -8.17 9.02
CA PHE A 51 1.78 -9.58 9.39
C PHE A 51 2.82 -10.40 8.60
N PHE A 52 2.82 -10.27 7.26
CA PHE A 52 3.81 -10.92 6.42
C PHE A 52 5.23 -10.49 6.79
N THR A 53 5.47 -9.19 6.95
CA THR A 53 6.80 -8.68 7.33
C THR A 53 7.28 -9.22 8.68
N ALA A 54 6.38 -9.37 9.66
CA ALA A 54 6.71 -9.91 10.97
C ALA A 54 7.13 -11.38 10.89
N GLU A 55 6.35 -12.21 10.18
CA GLU A 55 6.67 -13.62 9.98
C GLU A 55 7.99 -13.79 9.21
N LEU A 56 8.17 -13.05 8.12
CA LEU A 56 9.37 -13.09 7.27
C LEU A 56 10.65 -12.65 8.01
N CYS A 57 10.55 -11.68 8.92
CA CYS A 57 11.69 -11.23 9.71
C CYS A 57 12.16 -12.29 10.73
N GLN A 58 11.29 -13.25 11.09
CA GLN A 58 11.60 -14.34 12.02
C GLN A 58 12.21 -15.57 11.33
N VAL A 59 12.15 -15.67 9.99
CA VAL A 59 12.68 -16.83 9.25
C VAL A 59 14.18 -16.66 8.95
N PRO A 60 15.08 -17.47 9.56
CA PRO A 60 16.53 -17.30 9.42
C PRO A 60 17.12 -17.87 8.11
N ILE A 61 16.30 -18.55 7.30
CA ILE A 61 16.74 -19.29 6.09
C ILE A 61 17.11 -18.37 4.91
N PHE A 62 16.77 -17.08 5.02
CA PHE A 62 16.68 -16.15 3.90
C PHE A 62 17.37 -14.79 4.18
N ASP A 63 18.31 -14.73 5.12
CA ASP A 63 18.96 -13.45 5.54
C ASP A 63 18.03 -12.51 6.35
N GLY A 64 16.81 -12.96 6.69
CA GLY A 64 15.86 -12.22 7.53
C GLY A 64 15.24 -11.00 6.84
N TRP A 65 15.52 -9.80 7.34
CA TRP A 65 14.94 -8.52 6.93
C TRP A 65 14.96 -8.19 5.41
N PRO A 66 15.96 -8.58 4.60
CA PRO A 66 16.00 -8.30 3.16
C PRO A 66 14.85 -8.97 2.38
N THR A 67 14.35 -10.14 2.82
CA THR A 67 13.29 -10.85 2.07
C THR A 67 11.94 -10.19 2.11
N ALA A 68 11.65 -9.44 3.17
CA ALA A 68 10.46 -8.60 3.20
C ALA A 68 10.46 -7.62 2.02
N PHE A 69 11.62 -7.05 1.65
CA PHE A 69 11.72 -6.13 0.51
C PHE A 69 11.62 -6.82 -0.84
N TYR A 70 12.11 -8.05 -0.98
CA TYR A 70 11.97 -8.81 -2.23
C TYR A 70 10.51 -9.18 -2.50
N LEU A 71 9.79 -9.66 -1.50
CA LEU A 71 8.37 -10.01 -1.66
C LEU A 71 7.47 -8.79 -1.85
N HIS A 72 7.72 -7.70 -1.11
CA HIS A 72 6.97 -6.45 -1.33
C HIS A 72 7.34 -5.79 -2.66
N GLY A 73 8.53 -6.05 -3.21
CA GLY A 73 8.97 -5.55 -4.50
C GLY A 73 8.41 -6.31 -5.70
N GLU A 74 8.08 -7.61 -5.55
CA GLU A 74 7.42 -8.40 -6.61
C GLU A 74 5.90 -8.20 -6.68
N PHE A 75 5.27 -7.76 -5.58
CA PHE A 75 3.82 -7.50 -5.51
C PHE A 75 3.43 -6.04 -5.80
N ILE A 76 4.36 -5.22 -6.30
CA ILE A 76 4.12 -3.83 -6.75
C ILE A 76 4.01 -3.73 -8.27
#